data_AF-A0A6L7G6H2-F1
#
_entry.id   AF-A0A6L7G6H2-F1
#
_cell.length_a   1.000
_cell.length_b   1.000
_cell.length_c   1.000
_cell.angle_alpha   90.00
_cell.angle_beta   90.00
_cell.angle_gamma   90.00
#
_symmetry.space_group_name_H-M   'P 1'
#
loop_
_entity.id
_entity.type
_entity.pdbx_description
1 polymer ?
#
loop_
_entity_poly.entity_id
_entity_poly.type
_entity_poly.pdbx_seq_one_letter_code
_entity_poly.pdbx_strand_id
1 'polypeptide(L)'
;MEAAAAAQVVGAGASAASLLGQAKAEKQNSEINSYIGRTRALQTDTTARQSLSSELGSMRTAMAANGDQPGVGTFEMMQELRTTRDRERRIQFGNEMQSSWDSARKGRNAMQAGRLGFITKMAKGGQSMFDLYQMMGS
;
A
#
# COMPACT_ATOMS: atom_id res chain seq x y z
N MET A 1 -42.03 19.49 18.65
CA MET A 1 -40.65 19.06 19.00
C MET A 1 -40.19 17.82 18.23
N GLU A 2 -41.10 16.99 17.69
CA GLU A 2 -40.74 15.76 16.93
C GLU A 2 -39.88 15.99 15.68
N ALA A 3 -40.09 17.06 14.91
CA ALA A 3 -39.33 17.33 13.69
C ALA A 3 -37.83 17.60 13.95
N ALA A 4 -37.47 18.18 15.10
CA ALA A 4 -36.08 18.45 15.47
C ALA A 4 -35.35 17.16 15.91
N ALA A 5 -36.05 16.26 16.61
CA ALA A 5 -35.51 14.96 17.02
C ALA A 5 -35.32 14.04 15.79
N ALA A 6 -36.30 14.00 14.87
CA ALA A 6 -36.17 13.26 13.63
C ALA A 6 -35.00 13.76 12.76
N ALA A 7 -34.80 15.08 12.68
CA ALA A 7 -33.66 15.67 11.96
C ALA A 7 -32.30 15.33 12.59
N GLN A 8 -32.20 15.26 13.93
CA GLN A 8 -30.98 14.84 14.62
C GLN A 8 -30.65 13.35 14.41
N VAL A 9 -31.66 12.49 14.40
CA VAL A 9 -31.50 11.04 14.14
C VAL A 9 -31.08 10.78 12.70
N VAL A 10 -31.71 11.44 11.74
CA VAL A 10 -31.34 11.37 10.32
C VAL A 10 -29.94 11.96 10.11
N GLY A 11 -29.59 13.06 10.77
CA GLY A 11 -28.26 13.66 10.71
C GLY A 11 -27.15 12.77 11.32
N ALA A 12 -27.43 12.09 12.43
CA ALA A 12 -26.50 11.16 13.06
C ALA A 12 -26.28 9.90 12.21
N GLY A 13 -27.35 9.35 11.62
CA GLY A 13 -27.25 8.21 10.70
C GLY A 13 -26.51 8.56 9.41
N ALA A 14 -26.81 9.72 8.81
CA ALA A 14 -26.13 10.19 7.59
C ALA A 14 -24.64 10.49 7.83
N SER A 15 -24.29 11.10 8.96
CA SER A 15 -22.89 11.37 9.33
C SER A 15 -22.11 10.10 9.72
N ALA A 16 -22.76 9.09 10.26
CA ALA A 16 -22.14 7.79 10.49
C ALA A 16 -21.89 7.06 9.16
N ALA A 17 -22.88 7.03 8.26
CA ALA A 17 -22.76 6.38 6.95
C ALA A 17 -21.68 7.04 6.08
N SER A 18 -21.53 8.37 6.16
CA SER A 18 -20.49 9.10 5.41
C SER A 18 -19.07 8.73 5.87
N LEU A 19 -18.84 8.54 7.18
CA LEU A 19 -17.55 8.09 7.72
C LEU A 19 -17.16 6.69 7.21
N LEU A 20 -18.14 5.79 7.12
CA LEU A 20 -17.92 4.44 6.62
C LEU A 20 -17.68 4.43 5.10
N GLY A 21 -18.36 5.31 4.37
CA GLY A 21 -18.16 5.54 2.94
C GLY A 21 -16.77 6.10 2.63
N GLN A 22 -16.33 7.12 3.36
CA GLN A 22 -14.99 7.72 3.24
C GLN A 22 -13.90 6.68 3.54
N ALA A 23 -14.04 5.92 4.63
CA ALA A 23 -13.10 4.86 4.97
C ALA A 23 -13.04 3.73 3.92
N LYS A 24 -14.17 3.43 3.27
CA LYS A 24 -14.20 2.45 2.17
C LYS A 24 -13.49 2.97 0.92
N ALA A 25 -13.69 4.24 0.58
CA ALA A 25 -12.99 4.89 -0.53
C ALA A 25 -11.47 4.95 -0.28
N GLU A 26 -11.04 5.31 0.92
CA GLU A 26 -9.62 5.31 1.31
C GLU A 26 -9.01 3.91 1.27
N LYS A 27 -9.76 2.88 1.68
CA LYS A 27 -9.33 1.49 1.56
C LYS A 27 -9.13 1.10 0.10
N GLN A 28 -10.08 1.40 -0.78
CA GLN A 28 -9.96 1.10 -2.21
C GLN A 28 -8.76 1.82 -2.84
N ASN A 29 -8.58 3.10 -2.53
CA ASN A 29 -7.42 3.86 -3.01
C ASN A 29 -6.10 3.26 -2.50
N SER A 30 -6.04 2.82 -1.23
CA SER A 30 -4.88 2.11 -0.68
C SER A 30 -4.61 0.78 -1.36
N GLU A 31 -5.65 0.01 -1.69
CA GLU A 31 -5.52 -1.26 -2.40
C GLU A 31 -4.98 -1.04 -3.81
N ILE A 32 -5.48 -0.04 -4.53
CA ILE A 32 -4.97 0.39 -5.84
C ILE A 32 -3.50 0.78 -5.73
N ASN A 33 -3.15 1.63 -4.76
CA ASN A 33 -1.76 2.04 -4.53
C ASN A 33 -0.85 0.86 -4.20
N SER A 34 -1.35 -0.10 -3.41
CA SER A 34 -0.61 -1.33 -3.10
C SER A 34 -0.38 -2.17 -4.37
N TYR A 35 -1.39 -2.29 -5.23
CA TYR A 35 -1.29 -3.03 -6.48
C TYR A 35 -0.31 -2.39 -7.46
N ILE A 36 -0.37 -1.05 -7.60
CA ILE A 36 0.58 -0.28 -8.39
C ILE A 36 1.99 -0.46 -7.83
N GLY A 37 2.16 -0.39 -6.51
CA GLY A 37 3.45 -0.61 -5.85
C GLY A 37 4.04 -1.99 -6.12
N ARG A 38 3.22 -3.07 -6.07
CA ARG A 38 3.70 -4.43 -6.45
C ARG A 38 4.08 -4.51 -7.91
N THR A 39 3.31 -3.85 -8.77
CA THR A 39 3.58 -3.82 -10.21
C THR A 39 4.91 -3.13 -10.49
N ARG A 40 5.16 -1.98 -9.85
CA ARG A 40 6.47 -1.30 -9.93
C ARG A 40 7.60 -2.20 -9.43
N ALA A 41 7.41 -2.89 -8.31
CA ALA A 41 8.43 -3.79 -7.78
C ALA A 41 8.81 -4.89 -8.79
N LEU A 42 7.82 -5.49 -9.46
CA LEU A 42 8.04 -6.48 -10.51
C LEU A 42 8.73 -5.89 -11.75
N GLN A 43 8.36 -4.66 -12.14
CA GLN A 43 9.00 -3.95 -13.24
C GLN A 43 10.46 -3.60 -12.92
N THR A 44 10.75 -3.16 -11.70
CA THR A 44 12.12 -2.88 -11.22
C THR A 44 12.96 -4.16 -11.23
N ASP A 45 12.46 -5.29 -10.72
CA ASP A 45 13.19 -6.58 -10.77
C ASP A 45 13.50 -7.00 -12.20
N THR A 46 12.52 -6.85 -13.10
CA THR A 46 12.68 -7.19 -14.53
C THR A 46 13.73 -6.31 -15.20
N THR A 47 13.67 -5.00 -14.96
CA THR A 47 14.61 -4.02 -15.53
C THR A 47 16.02 -4.25 -14.99
N ALA A 48 16.18 -4.54 -13.71
CA ALA A 48 17.47 -4.86 -13.10
C ALA A 48 18.11 -6.11 -13.71
N ARG A 49 17.33 -7.16 -14.00
CA ARG A 49 17.82 -8.36 -14.70
C ARG A 49 18.28 -8.05 -16.12
N GLN A 50 17.53 -7.22 -16.84
CA GLN A 50 17.90 -6.79 -18.20
C GLN A 50 19.19 -5.95 -18.19
N SER A 51 19.32 -5.01 -17.24
CA SER A 51 20.54 -4.19 -17.07
C SER A 51 21.76 -5.06 -16.77
N LEU A 52 21.65 -6.01 -15.83
CA LEU A 52 22.73 -6.93 -15.50
C LEU A 52 23.15 -7.77 -16.73
N SER A 53 22.19 -8.26 -17.52
CA SER A 53 22.48 -9.00 -18.74
C SER A 53 23.22 -8.12 -19.76
N SER A 54 22.85 -6.85 -19.88
CA SER A 54 23.49 -5.89 -20.76
C SER A 54 24.92 -5.56 -20.31
N GLU A 55 25.13 -5.30 -19.01
CA GLU A 55 26.45 -5.03 -18.41
C GLU A 55 27.42 -6.22 -18.56
N LEU A 56 26.94 -7.45 -18.34
CA LEU A 56 27.74 -8.64 -18.57
C LEU A 56 28.04 -8.89 -20.05
N GLY A 57 27.16 -8.43 -20.94
CA GLY A 57 27.37 -8.46 -22.38
C GLY A 57 28.43 -7.46 -22.80
N SER A 58 28.34 -6.22 -22.30
CA SER A 58 29.28 -5.13 -22.60
C SER A 58 30.67 -5.39 -22.03
N MET A 59 30.78 -5.97 -20.82
CA MET A 59 32.07 -6.43 -20.29
C MET A 59 32.69 -7.48 -21.20
N ARG A 60 31.90 -8.47 -21.64
CA ARG A 60 32.40 -9.52 -22.54
C ARG A 60 32.90 -8.96 -23.87
N THR A 61 32.17 -8.02 -24.48
CA THR A 61 32.62 -7.38 -25.73
C THR A 61 33.82 -6.47 -25.52
N ALA A 62 33.87 -5.72 -24.42
CA ALA A 62 35.02 -4.86 -24.09
C ALA A 62 36.31 -5.68 -23.87
N MET A 63 36.21 -6.81 -23.20
CA MET A 63 37.34 -7.74 -23.01
C MET A 63 37.79 -8.35 -24.34
N ALA A 64 36.84 -8.82 -25.16
CA ALA A 64 37.14 -9.37 -26.48
C ALA A 64 37.82 -8.33 -27.39
N ALA A 65 37.40 -7.06 -27.32
CA ALA A 65 38.00 -5.96 -28.06
C ALA A 65 39.44 -5.63 -27.61
N ASN A 66 39.77 -5.87 -26.34
CA ASN A 66 41.12 -5.70 -25.80
C ASN A 66 42.04 -6.92 -26.02
N GLY A 67 41.55 -7.99 -26.68
CA GLY A 67 42.32 -9.21 -26.90
C GLY A 67 42.49 -10.09 -25.66
N ASP A 68 41.85 -9.74 -24.55
CA ASP A 68 41.86 -10.55 -23.33
C ASP A 68 41.01 -11.79 -23.52
N GLN A 69 41.65 -12.96 -23.47
CA GLN A 69 40.92 -14.22 -23.36
C GLN A 69 40.27 -14.31 -21.98
N PRO A 70 38.98 -14.67 -21.88
CA PRO A 70 38.30 -14.78 -20.60
C PRO A 70 38.99 -15.81 -19.71
N GLY A 71 39.69 -15.32 -18.69
CA GLY A 71 40.42 -16.10 -17.70
C GLY A 71 39.73 -16.12 -16.33
N VAL A 72 40.36 -16.77 -15.34
CA VAL A 72 39.77 -16.98 -14.01
C VAL A 72 39.40 -15.67 -13.31
N GLY A 73 40.29 -14.65 -13.34
CA GLY A 73 40.01 -13.35 -12.73
C GLY A 73 38.89 -12.57 -13.42
N THR A 74 38.66 -12.81 -14.72
CA THR A 74 37.57 -12.20 -15.48
C THR A 74 36.21 -12.82 -15.13
N PHE A 75 36.21 -14.13 -14.86
CA PHE A 75 35.03 -14.83 -14.33
C PHE A 75 34.70 -14.39 -12.91
N GLU A 76 35.70 -14.19 -12.05
CA GLU A 76 35.51 -13.66 -10.70
C GLU A 76 34.86 -12.27 -10.72
N MET A 77 35.35 -11.34 -11.56
CA MET A 77 34.70 -10.01 -11.69
C MET A 77 33.25 -10.10 -12.17
N MET A 78 32.95 -10.93 -13.17
CA MET A 78 31.57 -11.10 -13.64
C MET A 78 30.67 -11.73 -12.56
N GLN A 79 31.22 -12.63 -11.75
CA GLN A 79 30.50 -13.26 -10.64
C GLN A 79 30.26 -12.27 -9.51
N GLU A 80 31.26 -11.46 -9.14
CA GLU A 80 31.12 -10.40 -8.15
C GLU A 80 30.07 -9.37 -8.59
N LEU A 81 30.12 -8.95 -9.86
CA LEU A 81 29.12 -8.03 -10.44
C LEU A 81 27.70 -8.61 -10.32
N ARG A 82 27.50 -9.90 -10.67
CA ARG A 82 26.20 -10.57 -10.50
C ARG A 82 25.75 -10.56 -9.04
N THR A 83 26.65 -10.89 -8.12
CA THR A 83 26.33 -11.02 -6.70
C THR A 83 25.94 -9.68 -6.09
N THR A 84 26.68 -8.62 -6.42
CA THR A 84 26.39 -7.25 -5.98
C THR A 84 25.07 -6.75 -6.56
N ARG A 85 24.86 -6.91 -7.88
CA ARG A 85 23.61 -6.50 -8.54
C ARG A 85 22.40 -7.30 -8.06
N ASP A 86 22.55 -8.59 -7.81
CA ASP A 86 21.48 -9.42 -7.24
C ASP A 86 21.10 -8.96 -5.82
N ARG A 87 22.09 -8.56 -5.01
CA ARG A 87 21.85 -8.01 -3.68
C ARG A 87 21.11 -6.68 -3.76
N GLU A 88 21.57 -5.75 -4.59
CA GLU A 88 20.91 -4.46 -4.82
C GLU A 88 19.48 -4.63 -5.31
N ARG A 89 19.25 -5.54 -6.27
CA ARG A 89 17.93 -5.88 -6.79
C ARG A 89 16.99 -6.35 -5.70
N ARG A 90 17.44 -7.28 -4.84
CA ARG A 90 16.63 -7.78 -3.72
C ARG A 90 16.26 -6.68 -2.73
N ILE A 91 17.19 -5.75 -2.46
CA ILE A 91 16.94 -4.61 -1.57
C ILE A 91 15.90 -3.67 -2.20
N GLN A 92 16.07 -3.30 -3.47
CA GLN A 92 15.13 -2.41 -4.17
C GLN A 92 13.73 -3.03 -4.26
N PHE A 93 13.64 -4.29 -4.68
CA PHE A 93 12.38 -5.04 -4.71
C PHE A 93 11.74 -5.10 -3.32
N GLY A 94 12.54 -5.38 -2.28
CA GLY A 94 12.08 -5.41 -0.89
C GLY A 94 11.51 -4.06 -0.43
N ASN A 95 12.20 -2.96 -0.72
CA ASN A 95 11.77 -1.61 -0.36
C ASN A 95 10.45 -1.23 -1.05
N GLU A 96 10.32 -1.52 -2.36
CA GLU A 96 9.09 -1.25 -3.10
C GLU A 96 7.93 -2.11 -2.61
N MET A 97 8.19 -3.40 -2.36
CA MET A 97 7.20 -4.32 -1.79
C MET A 97 6.75 -3.86 -0.40
N GLN A 98 7.68 -3.42 0.45
CA GLN A 98 7.36 -2.87 1.77
C GLN A 98 6.46 -1.64 1.67
N SER A 99 6.74 -0.73 0.72
CA SER A 99 5.87 0.43 0.47
C SER A 99 4.43 0.04 0.06
N SER A 100 4.30 -1.07 -0.69
CA SER A 100 3.00 -1.65 -1.04
C SER A 100 2.28 -2.23 0.17
N TRP A 101 2.99 -2.96 1.03
CA TRP A 101 2.45 -3.50 2.28
C TRP A 101 1.98 -2.40 3.22
N ASP A 102 2.75 -1.32 3.35
CA ASP A 102 2.39 -0.17 4.17
C ASP A 102 1.12 0.51 3.63
N SER A 103 0.99 0.63 2.31
CA SER A 103 -0.23 1.15 1.67
C SER A 103 -1.45 0.25 1.96
N ALA A 104 -1.31 -1.06 1.81
CA ALA A 104 -2.38 -2.00 2.15
C ALA A 104 -2.73 -2.01 3.65
N ARG A 105 -1.76 -1.74 4.53
CA ARG A 105 -1.98 -1.62 5.98
C ARG A 105 -2.70 -0.32 6.33
N LYS A 106 -2.34 0.80 5.69
CA LYS A 106 -3.05 2.09 5.84
C LYS A 106 -4.54 1.96 5.49
N GLY A 107 -4.88 1.32 4.37
CA GLY A 107 -6.27 1.08 3.99
C GLY A 107 -7.06 0.22 4.99
N ARG A 108 -6.42 -0.79 5.58
CA ARG A 108 -7.03 -1.62 6.65
C ARG A 108 -7.28 -0.83 7.93
N ASN A 109 -6.32 -0.01 8.34
CA ASN A 109 -6.44 0.84 9.53
C ASN A 109 -7.53 1.91 9.34
N ALA A 110 -7.61 2.54 8.16
CA ALA A 110 -8.66 3.49 7.81
C ALA A 110 -10.06 2.86 7.89
N MET A 111 -10.22 1.64 7.36
CA MET A 111 -11.49 0.90 7.44
C MET A 111 -11.89 0.57 8.89
N GLN A 112 -10.93 0.16 9.73
CA GLN A 112 -11.18 -0.07 11.15
C GLN A 112 -11.59 1.22 11.87
N ALA A 113 -10.88 2.33 11.63
CA ALA A 113 -11.21 3.63 12.20
C ALA A 113 -12.61 4.11 11.77
N GLY A 114 -12.95 3.97 10.48
CA GLY A 114 -14.28 4.31 9.97
C GLY A 114 -15.40 3.43 10.55
N ARG A 115 -15.16 2.13 10.73
CA ARG A 115 -16.11 1.21 11.40
C ARG A 115 -16.31 1.56 12.86
N LEU A 116 -15.25 1.82 13.60
CA LEU A 116 -15.32 2.24 15.01
C LEU A 116 -16.02 3.60 15.14
N GLY A 117 -15.72 4.55 14.25
CA GLY A 117 -16.38 5.85 14.18
C GLY A 117 -17.88 5.71 13.90
N PHE A 118 -18.26 4.85 12.96
CA PHE A 118 -19.66 4.51 12.67
C PHE A 118 -20.37 3.95 13.91
N ILE A 119 -19.81 2.91 14.53
CA ILE A 119 -20.41 2.27 15.72
C ILE A 119 -20.55 3.30 16.86
N THR A 120 -19.52 4.10 17.11
CA THR A 120 -19.54 5.11 18.18
C THR A 120 -20.59 6.20 17.93
N LYS A 121 -20.73 6.67 16.68
CA LYS A 121 -21.74 7.67 16.32
C LYS A 121 -23.15 7.10 16.37
N MET A 122 -23.35 5.86 15.92
CA MET A 122 -24.63 5.16 16.05
C MET A 122 -25.00 4.90 17.50
N ALA A 123 -24.05 4.50 18.35
CA ALA A 123 -24.28 4.29 19.78
C ALA A 123 -24.64 5.60 20.50
N LYS A 124 -23.93 6.70 20.22
CA LYS A 124 -24.26 8.03 20.76
C LYS A 124 -25.62 8.54 20.28
N GLY A 125 -25.94 8.32 19.00
CA GLY A 125 -27.28 8.60 18.46
C GLY A 125 -28.36 7.79 19.17
N GLY A 126 -28.12 6.49 19.38
CA GLY A 126 -29.03 5.60 20.10
C GLY A 126 -29.23 5.98 21.58
N GLN A 127 -28.17 6.34 22.31
CA GLN A 127 -28.28 6.83 23.69
C GLN A 127 -29.07 8.15 23.75
N SER A 128 -28.80 9.10 22.83
CA SER A 128 -29.57 10.35 22.78
C SER A 128 -31.07 10.12 22.50
N MET A 129 -31.42 9.06 21.74
CA MET A 129 -32.81 8.67 21.54
C MET A 129 -33.45 8.09 22.79
N PHE A 130 -32.74 7.26 23.57
CA PHE A 130 -33.24 6.69 24.82
C PHE A 130 -33.47 7.75 25.89
N ASP A 131 -32.55 8.71 26.06
CA ASP A 131 -32.72 9.84 26.98
C ASP A 131 -33.92 10.71 26.59
N LEU A 132 -34.10 10.98 25.28
CA LEU A 132 -35.28 11.69 24.77
C LEU A 132 -36.59 10.91 24.99
N TYR A 133 -36.57 9.57 24.85
CA TYR A 133 -37.74 8.73 25.06
C TYR A 133 -38.14 8.65 26.54
N GLN A 134 -37.16 8.61 27.45
CA GLN A 134 -37.42 8.71 28.90
C GLN A 134 -37.94 10.09 29.30
N MET A 135 -37.41 11.17 28.72
CA MET A 135 -37.86 12.53 29.01
C MET A 135 -39.26 12.87 28.44
N MET A 136 -39.73 12.12 27.43
CA MET A 136 -41.07 12.30 26.81
C MET A 136 -42.12 11.32 27.37
N GLY A 137 -41.69 10.29 28.10
CA GLY A 137 -42.54 9.26 28.71
C GLY A 137 -42.78 9.42 30.22
N SER A 138 -42.27 10.50 30.84
CA SER A 138 -42.56 10.94 32.22
C SER A 138 -43.36 12.23 32.20
#